data_AF-A0A7V7WZ52-F1
#
_entry.id   AF-A0A7V7WZ52-F1
#
_cell.length_a   1.000
_cell.length_b   1.000
_cell.length_c   1.000
_cell.angle_alpha   90.00
_cell.angle_beta   90.00
_cell.angle_gamma   90.00
#
_symmetry.space_group_name_H-M   'P 1'
#
loop_
_entity.id
_entity.type
_entity.pdbx_description
1 polymer ?
#
loop_
_entity_poly.entity_id
_entity_poly.type
_entity_poly.pdbx_seq_one_letter_code
_entity_poly.pdbx_strand_id
1 'polypeptide(L)' 'IRHYLDVHNANPKPFVWTKSADDILASIERFCLRTSNSRH' A
#
# COMPACT_ATOMS: atom_id res chain seq x y z
N ILE A 1 24.21 4.76 14.93
CA ILE A 1 23.14 4.97 13.93
C ILE A 1 23.57 4.50 12.53
N ARG A 2 24.70 4.96 11.95
CA ARG A 2 25.14 4.53 10.61
C ARG A 2 25.33 3.01 10.45
N HIS A 3 26.02 2.36 11.39
CA HIS A 3 26.21 0.90 11.38
C HIS A 3 24.89 0.10 11.38
N TYR A 4 23.87 0.57 12.10
CA TYR A 4 22.55 -0.06 12.11
C TYR A 4 21.91 0.00 10.71
N LEU A 5 21.95 1.16 10.05
CA LEU A 5 21.44 1.29 8.69
C LEU A 5 22.21 0.43 7.68
N ASP A 6 23.54 0.34 7.80
CA ASP A 6 24.36 -0.48 6.90
C ASP A 6 24.00 -1.97 7.02
N VAL A 7 23.84 -2.49 8.24
CA VAL A 7 23.46 -3.89 8.48
C VAL A 7 22.05 -4.18 7.96
N HIS A 8 21.11 -3.26 8.15
CA HIS A 8 19.71 -3.46 7.72
C HIS A 8 19.49 -3.21 6.22
N ASN A 9 20.35 -2.43 5.57
CA ASN A 9 20.29 -2.13 4.13
C ASN A 9 21.20 -3.02 3.27
N ALA A 10 22.09 -3.86 3.85
CA ALA A 10 23.03 -4.70 3.09
C ALA A 10 22.34 -5.74 2.20
N ASN A 11 21.16 -6.24 2.59
CA ASN A 11 20.33 -7.12 1.76
C ASN A 11 18.84 -6.87 2.09
N PRO A 12 18.27 -5.76 1.60
CA PRO A 12 16.92 -5.39 1.96
C PRO A 12 15.96 -6.34 1.26
N LYS A 13 15.02 -6.94 2.00
CA LYS A 13 13.91 -7.63 1.37
C LYS A 13 13.09 -6.59 0.60
N PRO A 14 12.92 -6.73 -0.71
CA PRO A 14 12.09 -5.81 -1.46
C PRO A 14 10.67 -5.89 -0.91
N PHE A 15 10.09 -4.74 -0.62
CA PHE A 15 8.66 -4.68 -0.36
C PHE A 15 7.93 -4.97 -1.66
N VAL A 16 7.19 -6.08 -1.69
CA VAL A 16 6.38 -6.47 -2.85
C VAL A 16 4.93 -6.14 -2.55
N TRP A 17 4.35 -5.27 -3.37
CA TRP A 17 2.93 -5.02 -3.34
C TRP A 17 2.18 -6.33 -3.63
N THR A 18 1.40 -6.81 -2.67
CA THR A 18 0.61 -8.04 -2.81
C THR A 18 -0.61 -7.84 -3.71
N LYS A 19 -1.02 -6.59 -3.92
CA LYS A 19 -2.16 -6.20 -4.77
C LYS A 19 -1.64 -5.52 -6.02
N SER A 20 -2.29 -5.80 -7.15
CA SER A 20 -2.03 -5.04 -8.38
C SER A 20 -2.47 -3.58 -8.21
N ALA A 21 -1.95 -2.69 -9.06
CA ALA A 21 -2.42 -1.31 -9.09
C ALA A 21 -3.95 -1.25 -9.35
N ASP A 22 -4.46 -2.11 -10.22
CA ASP A 22 -5.88 -2.21 -10.54
C ASP A 22 -6.71 -2.63 -9.32
N ASP A 23 -6.23 -3.58 -8.52
CA ASP A 23 -6.90 -4.01 -7.29
C ASP A 23 -6.99 -2.88 -6.26
N ILE A 24 -5.96 -2.04 -6.18
CA ILE A 24 -5.93 -0.86 -5.30
C ILE A 24 -6.96 0.17 -5.79
N LEU A 25 -6.96 0.49 -7.08
CA LEU A 25 -7.90 1.44 -7.67
C LEU A 25 -9.36 0.98 -7.55
N ALA A 26 -9.63 -0.29 -7.84
CA ALA A 26 -10.96 -0.88 -7.68
C ALA A 26 -11.43 -0.86 -6.21
N SER A 27 -10.51 -0.99 -5.24
CA SER A 27 -10.84 -0.85 -3.82
C SER A 27 -11.22 0.58 -3.45
N ILE A 28 -10.56 1.58 -4.03
CA ILE A 28 -10.88 3.00 -3.82
C ILE A 28 -12.23 3.32 -4.45
N GLU A 29 -12.49 2.88 -5.68
CA GLU A 29 -13.76 3.08 -6.36
C GLU A 29 -14.94 2.54 -5.54
N ARG A 30 -14.87 1.28 -5.09
CA ARG A 30 -15.91 0.67 -4.24
C ARG A 30 -16.14 1.45 -2.95
N PHE A 31 -15.06 1.95 -2.34
CA PHE A 31 -15.14 2.77 -1.14
C PHE A 31 -15.90 4.07 -1.43
N CYS A 32 -15.50 4.81 -2.46
CA CYS A 32 -16.13 6.06 -2.88
C CYS A 32 -17.61 5.87 -3.23
N LEU A 33 -17.95 4.78 -3.93
CA LEU A 33 -19.34 4.44 -4.26
C LEU A 33 -20.17 4.17 -2.99
N ARG A 34 -19.62 3.44 -2.02
CA ARG A 34 -20.32 3.19 -0.75
C ARG A 34 -20.54 4.49 0.03
N THR A 35 -19.52 5.34 0.14
CA THR A 35 -19.60 6.61 0.89
C THR A 35 -20.48 7.65 0.21
N SER A 36 -20.52 7.67 -1.13
CA SER A 36 -21.36 8.60 -1.87
C SER A 36 -22.84 8.20 -1.84
N ASN A 37 -23.14 6.90 -1.72
CA ASN A 37 -24.51 6.39 -1.61
C ASN A 37 -25.02 6.30 -0.16
N SER A 38 -24.18 6.53 0.84
CA SER A 38 -24.64 6.81 2.20
C SER A 38 -25.27 8.21 2.23
N ARG A 39 -26.57 8.28 1.91
CA ARG A 39 -27.43 9.45 2.18
C ARG A 39 -27.21 9.92 3.62
N HIS A 40 -26.69 11.14 3.78
CA HIS A 40 -27.13 12.03 4.85
C HIS A 40 -28.44 12.69 4.43
#